data_AF-A0A1R1PEQ3-F1
#
_entry.id   AF-A0A1R1PEQ3-F1
#
_cell.length_a   1.000
_cell.length_b   1.000
_cell.length_c   1.000
_cell.angle_alpha   90.00
_cell.angle_beta   90.00
_cell.angle_gamma   90.00
#
_symmetry.space_group_name_H-M   'P 1'
#
loop_
_entity.id
_entity.type
_entity.pdbx_description
1 polymer ?
#
loop_
_entity_poly.entity_id
_entity_poly.type
_entity_poly.pdbx_seq_one_letter_code
_entity_poly.pdbx_strand_id
1 'polypeptide(L)'
;MERAGVVEKADNASGLDGYHCINAEKEKVPGSGAKERGDMYKNITPQWKAVNALDMACFDEECFDFVFEKSTSDAIACGDCDGSLLKKLENEIYRVTKPGSKWLSVSYSSSRWDGIIQTSRWDANVIKIKIDTDTTDGEKTTSHTVMRPEVYQNCYVFTKKIPKC
;
A
#
# COMPACT_ATOMS: atom_id res chain seq x y z
N MET A 1 7.23 18.35 -7.12
CA MET A 1 6.06 18.23 -6.25
C MET A 1 5.98 16.77 -5.86
N GLU A 2 6.18 16.43 -4.59
CA GLU A 2 6.12 15.05 -4.10
C GLU A 2 4.66 14.72 -3.75
N ARG A 3 4.11 13.65 -4.33
CA ARG A 3 2.75 13.14 -4.06
C ARG A 3 2.85 11.68 -3.61
N ALA A 4 2.27 11.37 -2.45
CA ALA A 4 2.15 10.00 -1.97
C ALA A 4 0.69 9.54 -2.06
N GLY A 5 0.49 8.34 -2.62
CA GLY A 5 -0.76 7.61 -2.69
C GLY A 5 -0.80 6.49 -1.64
N VAL A 6 -1.83 6.42 -0.79
CA VAL A 6 -2.09 5.26 0.09
C VAL A 6 -3.43 4.64 -0.29
N VAL A 7 -3.49 3.34 -0.50
CA VAL A 7 -4.73 2.60 -0.78
C VAL A 7 -5.10 1.80 0.47
N GLU A 8 -6.09 2.27 1.21
CA GLU A 8 -6.64 1.59 2.40
C GLU A 8 -8.06 1.09 2.15
N LYS A 9 -8.42 -0.04 2.77
CA LYS A 9 -9.80 -0.58 2.72
C LYS A 9 -10.76 0.38 3.45
N ALA A 10 -11.90 0.70 2.85
CA ALA A 10 -13.00 1.35 3.55
C ALA A 10 -13.75 0.33 4.41
N ASP A 11 -13.84 0.55 5.72
CA ASP A 11 -14.75 -0.20 6.59
C ASP A 11 -16.18 0.34 6.40
N ASN A 12 -16.87 -0.12 5.36
CA ASN A 12 -18.31 0.06 5.24
C ASN A 12 -19.03 -1.30 5.32
N ALA A 13 -20.12 -1.33 6.07
CA ALA A 13 -20.92 -2.50 6.42
C ALA A 13 -21.62 -3.22 5.24
N SER A 14 -21.30 -2.89 3.99
CA SER A 14 -21.97 -3.39 2.78
C SER A 14 -21.17 -4.40 1.95
N GLY A 15 -19.96 -4.78 2.37
CA GLY A 15 -19.29 -5.99 1.87
C GLY A 15 -18.70 -5.96 0.47
N LEU A 16 -19.01 -4.98 -0.37
CA LEU A 16 -18.38 -4.73 -1.68
C LEU A 16 -18.37 -3.21 -1.90
N ASP A 17 -17.30 -2.68 -2.50
CA ASP A 17 -17.10 -1.27 -2.91
C ASP A 17 -16.49 -0.30 -1.87
N GLY A 18 -15.17 -0.12 -1.95
CA GLY A 18 -14.49 1.06 -1.41
C GLY A 18 -13.03 0.82 -1.06
N TYR A 19 -12.10 1.22 -1.94
CA TYR A 19 -10.72 1.46 -1.56
C TYR A 19 -10.52 2.98 -1.43
N HIS A 20 -9.98 3.46 -0.32
CA HIS A 20 -9.62 4.85 -0.13
C HIS A 20 -8.23 5.08 -0.70
N CYS A 21 -8.11 5.92 -1.72
CA CYS A 21 -6.82 6.46 -2.14
C CYS A 21 -6.56 7.77 -1.38
N ILE A 22 -5.57 7.79 -0.50
CA ILE A 22 -5.06 8.99 0.17
C ILE A 22 -4.08 9.66 -0.78
N ASN A 23 -4.38 10.88 -1.21
CA ASN A 23 -3.41 11.75 -1.88
C ASN A 23 -2.90 12.76 -0.85
N ALA A 24 -1.59 12.77 -0.59
CA ALA A 24 -0.96 13.82 0.20
C ALA A 24 -0.34 14.85 -0.75
N GLU A 25 -0.99 16.01 -0.89
CA GLU A 25 -0.46 17.13 -1.68
C GLU A 25 0.22 18.15 -0.77
N LYS A 26 1.41 18.64 -1.17
CA LYS A 26 2.03 19.82 -0.56
C LYS A 26 1.38 21.08 -1.14
N GLU A 27 0.66 21.85 -0.32
CA GLU A 27 0.26 23.20 -0.70
C GLU A 27 1.42 24.19 -0.47
N LYS A 28 1.72 25.03 -1.45
CA LYS A 28 2.85 25.99 -1.39
C LYS A 28 2.37 27.31 -0.80
N VAL A 29 2.60 27.54 0.49
CA VAL A 29 2.34 28.85 1.12
C VAL A 29 3.56 29.77 0.95
N PRO A 30 3.43 30.98 0.38
CA PRO A 30 4.53 31.94 0.34
C PRO A 30 4.74 32.59 1.71
N GLY A 31 5.97 32.50 2.24
CA GLY A 31 6.48 33.40 3.26
C GLY A 31 6.15 33.03 4.71
N SER A 32 7.01 32.23 5.33
CA SER A 32 7.38 32.45 6.73
C SER A 32 8.67 31.72 7.03
N GLY A 33 9.74 32.49 7.25
CA GLY A 33 10.97 31.95 7.82
C GLY A 33 10.68 31.41 9.21
N ALA A 34 10.85 30.11 9.42
CA ALA A 34 10.85 29.52 10.74
C ALA A 34 12.02 28.52 10.82
N LYS A 35 13.04 28.91 11.59
CA LYS A 35 14.06 28.02 12.12
C LYS A 35 13.37 27.19 13.22
N GLU A 36 13.04 25.93 12.97
CA GLU A 36 12.94 24.87 13.98
C GLU A 36 12.57 23.53 13.32
N ARG A 37 13.37 22.49 13.59
CA ARG A 37 13.29 21.17 12.94
C ARG A 37 12.03 20.35 13.34
N GLY A 38 11.14 20.90 14.17
CA GLY A 38 9.87 20.27 14.58
C GLY A 38 8.65 20.66 13.75
N ASP A 39 8.75 21.68 12.88
CA ASP A 39 7.61 22.31 12.22
C ASP A 39 7.38 21.88 10.75
N MET A 40 8.12 20.87 10.27
CA MET A 40 8.21 20.54 8.84
C MET A 40 6.93 19.94 8.23
N TYR A 41 5.91 19.63 9.04
CA TYR A 41 4.69 18.92 8.61
C TYR A 41 3.38 19.70 8.83
N LYS A 42 3.45 20.99 9.19
CA LYS A 42 2.25 21.78 9.56
C LYS A 42 1.19 21.92 8.44
N ASN A 43 1.50 21.59 7.18
CA ASN A 43 0.60 21.81 6.03
C ASN A 43 0.44 20.59 5.10
N ILE A 44 0.48 19.36 5.61
CA ILE A 44 0.08 18.18 4.81
C ILE A 44 -1.31 17.74 5.27
N THR A 45 -2.33 18.10 4.49
CA THR A 45 -3.69 17.61 4.71
C THR A 45 -3.92 16.38 3.82
N PRO A 46 -4.17 15.19 4.40
CA PRO A 46 -4.51 14.02 3.60
C PRO A 46 -5.85 14.26 2.89
N GLN A 47 -5.88 14.03 1.58
CA GLN A 47 -7.11 14.03 0.80
C GLN A 47 -7.62 12.59 0.68
N TRP A 48 -8.90 12.38 0.98
CA TRP A 48 -9.53 11.07 0.93
C TRP A 48 -10.47 11.00 -0.26
N LYS A 49 -10.35 9.94 -1.06
CA LYS A 49 -11.27 9.66 -2.17
C LYS A 49 -11.62 8.18 -2.19
N ALA A 50 -12.90 7.88 -2.26
CA ALA A 50 -13.37 6.52 -2.53
C ALA A 50 -13.12 6.20 -4.01
N VAL A 51 -12.35 5.13 -4.26
CA VAL A 51 -11.92 4.70 -5.59
C VAL A 51 -11.96 3.16 -5.65
N ASN A 52 -12.18 2.60 -6.83
CA ASN A 52 -11.94 1.18 -7.06
C ASN A 52 -10.44 0.99 -7.36
N ALA A 53 -9.70 0.25 -6.55
CA ALA A 53 -8.26 0.03 -6.79
C ALA A 53 -7.96 -0.74 -8.09
N LEU A 54 -8.97 -1.41 -8.67
CA LEU A 54 -8.87 -2.07 -9.97
C LEU A 54 -9.17 -1.13 -11.16
N ASP A 55 -9.65 0.09 -10.87
CA ASP A 55 -9.96 1.14 -11.85
C ASP A 55 -9.75 2.53 -11.20
N MET A 56 -8.52 3.02 -11.29
CA MET A 56 -8.06 4.29 -10.75
C MET A 56 -8.07 5.40 -11.82
N ALA A 57 -8.95 5.32 -12.83
CA ALA A 57 -9.01 6.26 -13.97
C ALA A 57 -9.18 7.74 -13.55
N CYS A 58 -9.62 7.99 -12.33
CA CYS A 58 -9.73 9.35 -11.79
C CYS A 58 -8.40 10.00 -11.39
N PHE A 59 -7.28 9.29 -11.54
CA PHE A 59 -5.92 9.78 -11.36
C PHE A 59 -5.16 9.73 -12.69
N ASP A 60 -4.37 10.77 -12.95
CA ASP A 60 -3.49 10.82 -14.11
C ASP A 60 -2.43 9.71 -14.08
N GLU A 61 -1.89 9.37 -15.25
CA GLU A 61 -0.72 8.52 -15.31
C GLU A 61 0.48 9.20 -14.63
N GLU A 62 1.35 8.39 -14.01
CA GLU A 62 2.62 8.83 -13.46
C GLU A 62 2.48 10.05 -12.51
N CYS A 63 1.44 10.06 -11.69
CA CYS A 63 1.12 11.17 -10.80
C CYS A 63 1.64 10.98 -9.36
N PHE A 64 1.96 9.75 -8.95
CA PHE A 64 2.45 9.43 -7.61
C PHE A 64 3.94 9.10 -7.58
N ASP A 65 4.64 9.68 -6.60
CA ASP A 65 6.04 9.37 -6.29
C ASP A 65 6.19 8.14 -5.39
N PHE A 66 5.10 7.76 -4.72
CA PHE A 66 5.01 6.57 -3.87
C PHE A 66 3.58 6.05 -3.85
N VAL A 67 3.40 4.74 -3.97
CA VAL A 67 2.12 4.05 -3.77
C VAL A 67 2.27 3.07 -2.61
N PHE A 68 1.31 3.05 -1.69
CA PHE A 68 1.29 2.12 -0.58
C PHE A 68 -0.05 1.40 -0.53
N GLU A 69 -0.03 0.08 -0.36
CA GLU A 69 -1.21 -0.69 -0.02
C GLU A 69 -0.87 -1.73 1.04
N LYS A 70 -1.79 -1.95 1.96
CA LYS A 70 -1.68 -3.01 2.96
C LYS A 70 -2.94 -3.85 2.96
N SER A 71 -2.77 -5.15 2.76
CA SER A 71 -3.83 -6.16 2.77
C SER A 71 -4.96 -5.91 1.74
N THR A 72 -4.82 -4.90 0.87
CA THR A 72 -5.76 -4.63 -0.22
C THR A 72 -5.65 -5.73 -1.27
N SER A 73 -4.41 -6.10 -1.62
CA SER A 73 -4.14 -7.24 -2.51
C SER A 73 -4.61 -8.57 -1.93
N ASP A 74 -4.54 -8.75 -0.60
CA ASP A 74 -5.08 -9.95 0.06
C ASP A 74 -6.60 -10.03 -0.05
N ALA A 75 -7.30 -8.91 0.15
CA ALA A 75 -8.74 -8.84 0.00
C ALA A 75 -9.19 -9.13 -1.45
N ILE A 76 -8.50 -8.56 -2.44
CA ILE A 76 -8.76 -8.82 -3.86
C ILE A 76 -8.58 -10.31 -4.18
N ALA A 77 -7.53 -10.91 -3.63
CA ALA A 77 -7.20 -12.30 -3.91
C ALA A 77 -8.24 -13.32 -3.40
N CYS A 78 -9.05 -12.98 -2.40
CA CYS A 78 -10.12 -13.86 -1.94
C CYS A 78 -11.15 -14.17 -3.04
N GLY A 79 -11.32 -13.29 -4.02
CA GLY A 79 -12.20 -13.48 -5.19
C GLY A 79 -11.45 -13.69 -6.51
N ASP A 80 -10.12 -13.75 -6.51
CA ASP A 80 -9.29 -13.78 -7.71
C ASP A 80 -8.75 -15.19 -7.96
N CYS A 81 -9.56 -16.04 -8.61
CA CYS A 81 -9.21 -17.44 -8.81
C CYS A 81 -8.08 -17.66 -9.84
N ASP A 82 -7.90 -16.74 -10.78
CA ASP A 82 -6.95 -16.87 -11.90
C ASP A 82 -5.83 -15.82 -11.88
N GLY A 83 -5.83 -14.91 -10.90
CA GLY A 83 -4.84 -13.84 -10.78
C GLY A 83 -5.12 -12.62 -11.65
N SER A 84 -6.23 -12.60 -12.40
CA SER A 84 -6.57 -11.50 -13.31
C SER A 84 -6.88 -10.20 -12.57
N LEU A 85 -7.48 -10.26 -11.38
CA LEU A 85 -7.79 -9.06 -10.59
C LEU A 85 -6.52 -8.46 -9.96
N LEU A 86 -5.62 -9.29 -9.43
CA LEU A 86 -4.31 -8.86 -8.95
C LEU A 86 -3.47 -8.24 -10.07
N LYS A 87 -3.56 -8.80 -11.29
CA LYS A 87 -2.92 -8.21 -12.47
C LYS A 87 -3.50 -6.84 -12.81
N LYS A 88 -4.82 -6.65 -12.69
CA LYS A 88 -5.47 -5.34 -12.89
C LYS A 88 -5.02 -4.32 -11.84
N LEU A 89 -4.98 -4.73 -10.56
CA LEU A 89 -4.46 -3.89 -9.48
C LEU A 89 -3.05 -3.40 -9.79
N GLU A 90 -2.16 -4.33 -10.14
CA GLU A 90 -0.78 -3.97 -10.43
C GLU A 90 -0.64 -3.12 -11.70
N ASN A 91 -1.46 -3.32 -12.73
CA ASN A 91 -1.47 -2.45 -13.90
C ASN A 91 -1.84 -1.01 -13.53
N GLU A 92 -2.88 -0.82 -12.70
CA GLU A 92 -3.29 0.51 -12.26
C GLU A 92 -2.22 1.16 -11.38
N ILE A 93 -1.61 0.41 -10.47
CA ILE A 93 -0.47 0.91 -9.66
C ILE A 93 0.70 1.30 -10.55
N TYR A 94 1.07 0.48 -11.54
CA TYR A 94 2.14 0.78 -12.50
C TYR A 94 1.84 2.05 -13.30
N ARG A 95 0.59 2.23 -13.73
CA ARG A 95 0.15 3.40 -14.50
C ARG A 95 0.29 4.68 -13.70
N VAL A 96 -0.20 4.72 -12.46
CA VAL A 96 -0.20 5.94 -11.64
C VAL A 96 1.15 6.24 -10.98
N THR A 97 2.05 5.26 -10.89
CA THR A 97 3.40 5.42 -10.31
C THR A 97 4.36 6.04 -11.32
N LYS A 98 5.13 7.04 -10.92
CA LYS A 98 6.18 7.64 -11.76
C LYS A 98 7.34 6.68 -12.07
N PRO A 99 8.06 6.83 -13.19
CA PRO A 99 9.29 6.09 -13.43
C PRO A 99 10.31 6.35 -12.31
N GLY A 100 10.94 5.29 -11.80
CA GLY A 100 11.89 5.36 -10.66
C GLY A 100 11.22 5.43 -9.27
N SER A 101 9.92 5.66 -9.20
CA SER A 101 9.16 5.70 -7.95
C SER A 101 8.79 4.31 -7.44
N LYS A 102 8.28 4.26 -6.20
CA LYS A 102 8.11 3.00 -5.48
C LYS A 102 6.65 2.66 -5.19
N TRP A 103 6.38 1.37 -5.17
CA TRP A 103 5.17 0.80 -4.63
C TRP A 103 5.52 -0.15 -3.47
N LEU A 104 4.93 0.09 -2.31
CA LEU A 104 5.00 -0.80 -1.15
C LEU A 104 3.69 -1.57 -1.01
N SER A 105 3.76 -2.89 -1.13
CA SER A 105 2.66 -3.80 -0.83
C SER A 105 2.96 -4.59 0.43
N VAL A 106 2.02 -4.62 1.37
CA VAL A 106 2.12 -5.43 2.59
C VAL A 106 1.05 -6.52 2.56
N SER A 107 1.48 -7.78 2.56
CA SER A 107 0.58 -8.94 2.48
C SER A 107 0.95 -10.02 3.49
N TYR A 108 -0.07 -10.75 3.96
CA TYR A 108 0.13 -11.95 4.78
C TYR A 108 0.63 -13.15 3.95
N SER A 109 0.42 -13.13 2.63
CA SER A 109 0.92 -14.18 1.74
C SER A 109 2.36 -13.87 1.33
N SER A 110 3.23 -14.87 1.41
CA SER A 110 4.61 -14.78 0.91
C SER A 110 4.72 -14.98 -0.59
N SER A 111 3.65 -15.40 -1.27
CA SER A 111 3.59 -15.65 -2.71
C SER A 111 2.71 -14.65 -3.46
N ARG A 112 2.23 -13.59 -2.79
CA ARG A 112 1.22 -12.66 -3.33
C ARG A 112 1.61 -12.11 -4.72
N TRP A 113 2.89 -11.89 -4.93
CA TRP A 113 3.42 -11.22 -6.12
C TRP A 113 4.48 -12.03 -6.87
N ASP A 114 4.52 -13.35 -6.72
CA ASP A 114 5.56 -14.19 -7.35
C ASP A 114 5.63 -14.01 -8.87
N GLY A 115 4.47 -13.85 -9.53
CA GLY A 115 4.38 -13.59 -10.97
C GLY A 115 4.79 -12.17 -11.40
N ILE A 116 5.02 -11.25 -10.46
CA ILE A 116 5.32 -9.83 -10.73
C ILE A 116 6.77 -9.48 -10.39
N ILE A 117 7.31 -10.06 -9.32
CA ILE A 117 8.69 -9.85 -8.85
C ILE A 117 9.73 -10.09 -9.97
N GLN A 118 9.43 -11.00 -10.90
CA GLN A 118 10.33 -11.37 -11.98
C GLN A 118 10.08 -10.61 -13.30
N THR A 119 9.26 -9.57 -13.30
CA THR A 119 8.87 -8.87 -14.53
C THR A 119 9.89 -7.81 -14.97
N SER A 120 9.81 -7.44 -16.26
CA SER A 120 10.60 -6.33 -16.82
C SER A 120 10.15 -4.94 -16.37
N ARG A 121 9.06 -4.82 -15.60
CA ARG A 121 8.46 -3.55 -15.18
C ARG A 121 8.96 -3.04 -13.83
N TRP A 122 9.28 -3.96 -12.92
CA TRP A 122 9.63 -3.64 -11.54
C TRP A 122 10.99 -4.22 -11.16
N ASP A 123 11.70 -3.52 -10.28
CA ASP A 123 12.75 -4.08 -9.43
C ASP A 123 12.16 -4.28 -8.03
N ALA A 124 12.13 -5.52 -7.54
CA ALA A 124 11.45 -5.88 -6.30
C ALA A 124 12.42 -6.32 -5.20
N ASN A 125 12.16 -5.88 -3.97
CA ASN A 125 12.78 -6.38 -2.76
C ASN A 125 11.69 -6.84 -1.77
N VAL A 126 11.88 -7.97 -1.11
CA VAL A 126 10.90 -8.53 -0.17
C VAL A 126 11.50 -8.59 1.22
N ILE A 127 10.85 -7.93 2.18
CA ILE A 127 11.23 -7.92 3.59
C ILE A 127 10.16 -8.70 4.36
N LYS A 128 10.58 -9.74 5.07
CA LYS A 128 9.68 -10.53 5.93
C LYS A 128 9.80 -10.05 7.37
N ILE A 129 8.69 -9.60 7.94
CA ILE A 129 8.61 -9.10 9.30
C ILE A 129 7.81 -10.10 10.12
N LYS A 130 8.42 -10.67 11.16
CA LYS A 130 7.71 -11.50 12.14
C LYS A 130 6.82 -10.59 12.98
N ILE A 131 5.53 -10.89 13.09
CA ILE A 131 4.64 -10.20 14.00
C ILE A 131 4.85 -10.81 15.37
N ASP A 132 5.21 -9.98 16.34
CA ASP A 132 5.24 -10.42 17.72
C ASP A 132 3.81 -10.62 18.21
N THR A 133 3.49 -11.85 18.63
CA THR A 133 2.17 -12.20 19.15
C THR A 133 2.09 -12.12 20.67
N ASP A 134 3.14 -11.64 21.34
CA ASP A 134 3.16 -11.38 22.79
C ASP A 134 2.24 -10.22 23.14
N THR A 135 0.93 -10.50 23.11
CA THR A 135 -0.07 -9.73 23.83
C THR A 135 -0.21 -10.38 25.20
N THR A 136 0.48 -9.78 26.17
CA THR A 136 0.30 -9.94 27.62
C THR A 136 -1.08 -9.45 28.09
N ASP A 137 -2.13 -9.56 27.28
CA ASP A 137 -3.54 -9.35 27.69
C ASP A 137 -4.18 -10.70 28.02
N GLY A 138 -3.43 -11.52 28.74
CA GLY A 138 -3.89 -12.79 29.26
C GLY A 138 -4.92 -12.55 30.37
N GLU A 139 -6.17 -12.31 30.00
CA GLU A 139 -7.26 -12.87 30.78
C GLU A 139 -7.06 -14.40 30.80
N LYS A 140 -6.52 -14.90 31.92
CA LYS A 140 -6.39 -16.33 32.21
C LYS A 140 -7.78 -16.91 32.45
N THR A 141 -8.61 -17.00 31.42
CA THR A 141 -9.98 -17.54 31.55
C THR A 141 -10.12 -18.98 31.09
N THR A 142 -9.07 -19.59 30.51
CA THR A 142 -9.12 -21.01 30.10
C THR A 142 -7.85 -21.77 30.49
N SER A 143 -8.03 -22.96 31.06
CA SER A 143 -6.98 -23.93 31.46
C SER A 143 -6.18 -24.54 30.28
N HIS A 144 -6.32 -23.99 29.08
CA HIS A 144 -5.66 -24.47 27.86
C HIS A 144 -4.59 -23.49 27.41
N THR A 145 -3.37 -24.00 27.20
CA THR A 145 -2.31 -23.26 26.51
C THR A 145 -2.69 -23.15 25.04
N VAL A 146 -3.12 -21.95 24.61
CA VAL A 146 -3.38 -21.67 23.20
C VAL A 146 -2.03 -21.35 22.53
N MET A 147 -1.50 -22.31 21.77
CA MET A 147 -0.37 -22.05 20.87
C MET A 147 -0.88 -21.24 19.67
N ARG A 148 -0.35 -20.03 19.48
CA ARG A 148 -0.63 -19.23 18.27
C ARG A 148 0.46 -19.54 17.22
N PRO A 149 0.09 -19.76 15.94
CA PRO A 149 1.08 -19.91 14.88
C PRO A 149 1.88 -18.62 14.73
N GLU A 150 3.14 -18.74 14.29
CA GLU A 150 3.93 -17.57 13.92
C GLU A 150 3.28 -16.86 12.73
N VAL A 151 3.09 -15.55 12.85
CA VAL A 151 2.49 -14.73 11.80
C VAL A 151 3.56 -13.80 11.24
N TYR A 152 3.58 -13.63 9.93
CA TYR A 152 4.50 -12.74 9.22
C TYR A 152 3.73 -11.73 8.38
N GLN A 153 4.28 -10.54 8.23
CA GLN A 153 3.96 -9.60 7.16
C GLN A 153 5.08 -9.63 6.13
N ASN A 154 4.71 -9.78 4.86
CA ASN A 154 5.62 -9.72 3.73
C ASN A 154 5.48 -8.32 3.12
N CYS A 155 6.52 -7.52 3.25
CA CYS A 155 6.62 -6.18 2.70
C CYS A 155 7.37 -6.27 1.35
N TYR A 156 6.64 -6.10 0.26
CA TYR A 156 7.15 -6.05 -1.10
C TYR A 156 7.41 -4.60 -1.48
N VAL A 157 8.67 -4.25 -1.70
CA VAL A 157 9.12 -2.93 -2.15
C VAL A 157 9.47 -3.02 -3.64
N PHE A 158 8.56 -2.55 -4.48
CA PHE A 158 8.76 -2.45 -5.93
C PHE A 158 9.28 -1.07 -6.30
N THR A 159 10.22 -1.00 -7.23
CA THR A 159 10.69 0.24 -7.87
C THR A 159 10.36 0.17 -9.35
N LYS A 160 9.61 1.15 -9.88
CA LYS A 160 9.21 1.19 -11.30
C LYS A 160 10.47 1.43 -12.14
N LYS A 161 10.76 0.55 -13.08
CA LYS A 161 11.93 0.69 -13.96
C LYS A 161 11.77 1.91 -14.84
N ILE A 162 12.85 2.68 -14.98
CA ILE A 162 12.91 3.82 -15.89
C ILE A 162 13.07 3.27 -17.31
N PRO A 163 12.19 3.62 -18.27
CA PRO A 163 12.36 3.22 -19.66
C PRO A 163 13.75 3.63 -20.17
N LYS A 164 14.45 2.71 -20.84
CA LYS A 164 15.69 3.08 -21.53
C LYS A 164 15.30 3.90 -22.77
N CYS A 165 15.83 5.11 -22.86
CA CYS A 165 15.74 5.97 -24.05
C CYS A 165 16.44 5.30 -25.24
#